data_AF-A0A2N8TPF2-F1
#
_entry.id   AF-A0A2N8TPF2-F1
#
_cell.length_a   1.000
_cell.length_b   1.000
_cell.length_c   1.000
_cell.angle_alpha   90.00
_cell.angle_beta   90.00
_cell.angle_gamma   90.00
#
_symmetry.space_group_name_H-M   'P 1'
#
loop_
_entity.id
_entity.type
_entity.pdbx_description
1 polymer ?
#
loop_
_entity_poly.entity_id
_entity_poly.type
_entity_poly.pdbx_seq_one_letter_code
_entity_poly.pdbx_strand_id
1 'polypeptide(L)'
;MSWLNVKHAMDLSPWVRIPLMWPEPGLEGVEEAQTPEAWARYYADGIWNDFASEKPEPGEVDLLFNILLMYAIRAPAAFPDFEVFLHLPHPREIPLVAYVDLVEIEEGEDRNAALRELTHADASYTVEPPIVEDFDSPHLGAGLRVLRYYQDEESNEVHVGLRYAWRYEQGTEAADVLIIVADPDAGRILRALDDIDEFARTIRISPDEEANTWKSS
;
A
#
# COMPACT_ATOMS: atom_id res chain seq x y z
N MET A 1 -17.43 -1.13 15.13
CA MET A 1 -16.42 -0.14 14.77
C MET A 1 -15.87 -0.57 13.44
N SER A 2 -15.92 0.27 12.41
CA SER A 2 -15.53 -0.18 11.08
C SER A 2 -14.06 0.07 10.84
N TRP A 3 -13.46 -0.79 10.05
CA TRP A 3 -12.02 -0.90 9.92
C TRP A 3 -11.66 -0.98 8.43
N LEU A 4 -10.43 -0.59 8.12
CA LEU A 4 -9.89 -0.69 6.77
C LEU A 4 -9.83 -2.17 6.40
N ASN A 5 -10.67 -2.60 5.46
CA ASN A 5 -10.64 -3.98 5.00
C ASN A 5 -9.73 -4.09 3.78
N VAL A 6 -8.44 -4.26 4.05
CA VAL A 6 -7.42 -4.50 3.04
C VAL A 6 -7.31 -5.97 2.61
N LYS A 7 -8.13 -6.89 3.14
CA LYS A 7 -8.00 -8.33 2.84
C LYS A 7 -8.14 -8.65 1.35
N HIS A 8 -8.90 -7.86 0.60
CA HIS A 8 -9.06 -8.04 -0.85
C HIS A 8 -7.86 -7.54 -1.65
N ALA A 9 -7.13 -6.57 -1.11
CA ALA A 9 -5.86 -6.15 -1.67
C ALA A 9 -4.81 -7.26 -1.54
N MET A 10 -4.98 -8.20 -0.61
CA MET A 10 -4.13 -9.40 -0.48
C MET A 10 -4.43 -10.48 -1.54
N ASP A 11 -5.60 -10.44 -2.18
CA ASP A 11 -5.95 -11.36 -3.28
C ASP A 11 -5.37 -10.90 -4.63
N LEU A 12 -4.86 -9.66 -4.69
CA LEU A 12 -4.22 -9.13 -5.88
C LEU A 12 -2.78 -9.63 -5.97
N SER A 13 -2.55 -10.57 -6.89
CA SER A 13 -1.23 -10.77 -7.45
C SER A 13 -0.82 -9.49 -8.21
N PRO A 14 0.31 -8.81 -7.91
CA PRO A 14 1.46 -9.28 -7.13
C PRO A 14 1.74 -8.41 -5.88
N TRP A 15 0.76 -8.28 -4.99
CA TRP A 15 0.86 -7.50 -3.76
C TRP A 15 1.02 -8.39 -2.52
N VAL A 16 1.98 -8.05 -1.67
CA VAL A 16 2.27 -8.75 -0.42
C VAL A 16 2.08 -7.81 0.76
N ARG A 17 1.17 -8.16 1.68
CA ARG A 17 0.97 -7.40 2.92
C ARG A 17 2.07 -7.70 3.94
N ILE A 18 2.58 -6.67 4.59
CA ILE A 18 3.47 -6.78 5.75
C ILE A 18 2.64 -6.62 7.03
N PRO A 19 2.64 -7.62 7.94
CA PRO A 19 2.05 -7.46 9.26
C PRO A 19 2.70 -6.33 10.05
N LEU A 20 1.88 -5.50 10.70
CA LEU A 20 2.34 -4.37 11.51
C LEU A 20 2.87 -4.80 12.89
N MET A 21 2.55 -6.03 13.30
CA MET A 21 2.98 -6.59 14.58
C MET A 21 3.14 -8.10 14.49
N TRP A 22 4.03 -8.62 15.35
CA TRP A 22 4.44 -10.03 15.38
C TRP A 22 4.36 -10.55 16.83
N PRO A 23 3.77 -11.74 17.08
CA PRO A 23 2.95 -12.50 16.14
C PRO A 23 1.69 -11.71 15.72
N GLU A 24 1.18 -11.97 14.52
CA GLU A 24 0.00 -11.27 14.04
C GLU A 24 -1.25 -11.69 14.84
N PRO A 25 -2.02 -10.74 15.41
CA PRO A 25 -3.21 -11.04 16.19
C PRO A 25 -4.23 -11.85 15.39
N GLY A 26 -4.74 -12.92 16.00
CA GLY A 26 -5.71 -13.82 15.37
C GLY A 26 -5.11 -14.85 14.42
N LEU A 27 -3.78 -14.84 14.22
CA LEU A 27 -3.03 -15.82 13.41
C LEU A 27 -1.96 -16.55 14.25
N GLU A 28 -2.17 -16.71 15.55
CA GLU A 28 -1.20 -17.33 16.48
C GLU A 28 -0.88 -18.79 16.13
N GLY A 29 -1.73 -19.46 15.34
CA GLY A 29 -1.51 -20.82 14.84
C GLY A 29 -0.83 -20.91 13.47
N VAL A 30 -0.50 -19.78 12.85
CA VAL A 30 0.06 -19.69 11.49
C VAL A 30 1.55 -19.38 11.58
N GLU A 31 2.41 -20.29 11.09
CA GLU A 31 3.86 -20.23 11.30
C GLU A 31 4.47 -18.97 10.68
N GLU A 32 4.10 -18.65 9.45
CA GLU A 32 4.54 -17.48 8.69
C GLU A 32 4.08 -16.16 9.32
N ALA A 33 3.08 -16.18 10.21
CA ALA A 33 2.59 -14.99 10.91
C ALA A 33 3.25 -14.77 12.28
N GLN A 34 4.20 -15.63 12.70
CA GLN A 34 4.79 -15.55 14.03
C GLN A 34 5.96 -14.57 14.14
N THR A 35 6.81 -14.51 13.11
CA THR A 35 8.00 -13.64 13.11
C THR A 35 8.25 -13.09 11.70
N PRO A 36 8.93 -11.93 11.58
CA PRO A 36 9.27 -11.36 10.29
C PRO A 36 10.15 -12.30 9.44
N GLU A 37 11.00 -13.13 10.06
CA GLU A 37 11.80 -14.13 9.35
C GLU A 37 10.94 -15.26 8.76
N ALA A 38 9.96 -15.75 9.52
CA ALA A 38 9.06 -16.80 9.03
C ALA A 38 8.24 -16.29 7.84
N TRP A 39 7.70 -15.08 7.95
CA TRP A 39 7.01 -14.38 6.86
C TRP A 39 7.90 -14.20 5.62
N ALA A 40 9.10 -13.65 5.81
CA ALA A 40 9.99 -13.34 4.70
C ALA A 40 10.41 -14.62 3.95
N ARG A 41 10.61 -15.73 4.68
CA ARG A 41 10.96 -17.03 4.07
C ARG A 41 9.78 -17.58 3.29
N TYR A 42 8.60 -17.60 3.89
CA TYR A 42 7.37 -18.08 3.26
C TYR A 42 7.09 -17.35 1.94
N TYR A 43 7.14 -16.01 1.96
CA TYR A 43 6.87 -15.22 0.76
C TYR A 43 8.00 -15.29 -0.26
N ALA A 44 9.27 -15.38 0.14
CA ALA A 44 10.37 -15.55 -0.81
C ALA A 44 10.21 -16.85 -1.62
N ASP A 45 9.89 -17.96 -0.94
CA ASP A 45 9.64 -19.24 -1.60
C ASP A 45 8.38 -19.19 -2.49
N GLY A 46 7.29 -18.60 -2.00
CA GLY A 46 6.04 -18.44 -2.75
C GLY A 46 6.20 -17.63 -4.03
N ILE A 47 6.84 -16.46 -3.95
CA ILE A 47 7.04 -15.55 -5.09
C ILE A 47 7.87 -16.21 -6.20
N TRP A 48 8.90 -16.99 -5.85
CA TRP A 48 9.66 -17.76 -6.84
C TRP A 48 8.82 -18.82 -7.54
N ASN A 49 7.90 -19.47 -6.81
CA ASN A 49 7.04 -20.51 -7.38
C ASN A 49 5.91 -19.93 -8.24
N ASP A 50 5.38 -18.76 -7.86
CA ASP A 50 4.18 -18.19 -8.46
C ASP A 50 4.49 -17.26 -9.64
N PHE A 51 5.60 -16.51 -9.58
CA PHE A 51 5.89 -15.42 -10.53
C PHE A 51 7.10 -15.67 -11.45
N ALA A 52 7.90 -16.69 -11.18
CA ALA A 52 9.07 -17.02 -12.00
C ALA A 52 8.81 -18.29 -12.83
N SER A 53 9.02 -18.18 -14.15
CA SER A 53 9.01 -19.37 -15.03
C SER A 53 10.33 -20.15 -14.98
N GLU A 54 11.41 -19.49 -14.56
CA GLU A 54 12.73 -20.06 -14.41
C GLU A 54 12.98 -20.49 -12.96
N LYS A 55 13.80 -21.52 -12.77
CA LYS A 55 14.25 -21.87 -11.43
C LYS A 55 15.23 -20.81 -10.90
N PRO A 56 15.22 -20.53 -9.58
CA PRO A 56 16.21 -19.66 -8.99
C PRO A 56 17.63 -20.24 -9.15
N GLU A 57 18.59 -19.38 -9.44
CA GLU A 57 20.01 -19.69 -9.29
C GLU A 57 20.38 -19.84 -7.81
N PRO A 58 21.50 -20.51 -7.50
CA PRO A 58 21.95 -20.68 -6.12
C PRO A 58 22.04 -19.34 -5.37
N GLY A 59 21.28 -19.23 -4.27
CA GLY A 59 21.26 -18.04 -3.40
C GLY A 59 20.24 -16.97 -3.77
N GLU A 60 19.55 -17.04 -4.91
CA GLU A 60 18.55 -16.02 -5.28
C GLU A 60 17.34 -16.00 -4.34
N VAL A 61 16.91 -17.17 -3.84
CA VAL A 61 15.85 -17.27 -2.83
C VAL A 61 16.28 -16.59 -1.52
N ASP A 62 17.52 -16.83 -1.07
CA ASP A 62 18.04 -16.22 0.15
C ASP A 62 18.22 -14.70 -0.01
N LEU A 63 18.57 -14.24 -1.21
CA LEU A 63 18.62 -12.80 -1.51
C LEU A 63 17.24 -12.17 -1.36
N LEU A 64 16.20 -12.76 -1.97
CA LEU A 64 14.83 -12.27 -1.85
C LEU A 64 14.34 -12.31 -0.39
N PHE A 65 14.61 -13.40 0.33
CA PHE A 65 14.35 -13.50 1.77
C PHE A 65 14.93 -12.31 2.54
N ASN A 66 16.20 -11.97 2.32
CA ASN A 66 16.86 -10.87 3.03
C ASN A 66 16.26 -9.50 2.66
N ILE A 67 15.87 -9.31 1.40
CA ILE A 67 15.17 -8.10 0.94
C ILE A 67 13.82 -7.97 1.65
N LEU A 68 13.00 -9.03 1.62
CA LEU A 68 11.68 -9.04 2.26
C LEU A 68 11.80 -8.81 3.77
N LEU A 69 12.73 -9.48 4.45
CA LEU A 69 12.98 -9.28 5.88
C LEU A 69 13.34 -7.82 6.20
N MET A 70 14.16 -7.19 5.36
CA MET A 70 14.52 -5.79 5.51
C MET A 70 13.30 -4.86 5.38
N TYR A 71 12.39 -5.13 4.43
CA TYR A 71 11.12 -4.41 4.33
C TYR A 71 10.18 -4.67 5.51
N ALA A 72 10.07 -5.92 5.97
CA ALA A 72 9.23 -6.28 7.11
C ALA A 72 9.59 -5.51 8.39
N ILE A 73 10.86 -5.17 8.55
CA ILE A 73 11.36 -4.43 9.71
C ILE A 73 11.28 -2.92 9.49
N ARG A 74 11.63 -2.43 8.29
CA ARG A 74 11.81 -0.98 8.05
C ARG A 74 10.57 -0.28 7.55
N ALA A 75 9.77 -0.93 6.71
CA ALA A 75 8.66 -0.25 6.05
C ALA A 75 7.59 0.22 7.05
N PRO A 76 7.14 -0.59 8.04
CA PRO A 76 6.18 -0.12 9.04
C PRO A 76 6.67 1.04 9.91
N ALA A 77 7.99 1.22 10.04
CA ALA A 77 8.56 2.31 10.82
C ALA A 77 8.53 3.67 10.10
N ALA A 78 8.36 3.69 8.78
CA ALA A 78 8.31 4.93 7.99
C ALA A 78 7.00 5.70 8.19
N PHE A 79 5.88 4.97 8.27
CA PHE A 79 4.56 5.49 8.60
C PHE A 79 3.94 4.54 9.64
N PRO A 80 4.15 4.80 10.94
CA PRO A 80 3.55 4.00 12.00
C PRO A 80 2.03 3.92 11.83
N ASP A 81 1.46 2.77 12.14
CA ASP A 81 0.02 2.45 12.07
C ASP A 81 -0.61 2.36 10.65
N PHE A 82 0.11 2.74 9.59
CA PHE A 82 -0.34 2.52 8.21
C PHE A 82 -0.23 1.03 7.86
N GLU A 83 -1.23 0.49 7.16
CA GLU A 83 -1.12 -0.81 6.51
C GLU A 83 -0.08 -0.73 5.39
N VAL A 84 0.76 -1.77 5.28
CA VAL A 84 1.92 -1.77 4.36
C VAL A 84 1.82 -2.91 3.35
N PHE A 85 1.98 -2.58 2.07
CA PHE A 85 1.96 -3.51 0.96
C PHE A 85 3.21 -3.38 0.10
N LEU A 86 3.69 -4.50 -0.42
CA LEU A 86 4.79 -4.59 -1.37
C LEU A 86 4.25 -5.03 -2.72
N HIS A 87 4.41 -4.20 -3.74
CA HIS A 87 4.26 -4.61 -5.13
C HIS A 87 5.54 -5.29 -5.59
N LEU A 88 5.45 -6.55 -6.00
CA LEU A 88 6.59 -7.35 -6.44
C LEU A 88 6.17 -8.33 -7.55
N PRO A 89 6.03 -7.87 -8.81
CA PRO A 89 5.55 -8.68 -9.93
C PRO A 89 6.52 -9.78 -10.36
N HIS A 90 7.78 -9.74 -9.90
CA HIS A 90 8.78 -10.74 -10.21
C HIS A 90 9.83 -10.84 -9.08
N PRO A 91 10.33 -12.05 -8.72
CA PRO A 91 11.28 -12.24 -7.61
C PRO A 91 12.62 -11.48 -7.74
N ARG A 92 13.00 -11.10 -8.96
CA ARG A 92 14.25 -10.37 -9.24
C ARG A 92 14.09 -8.85 -9.24
N GLU A 93 12.88 -8.35 -9.05
CA GLU A 93 12.63 -6.92 -8.95
C GLU A 93 12.80 -6.42 -7.50
N ILE A 94 13.00 -5.12 -7.36
CA ILE A 94 13.00 -4.47 -6.05
C ILE A 94 11.53 -4.16 -5.70
N PRO A 95 11.05 -4.52 -4.51
CA PRO A 95 9.69 -4.19 -4.09
C PRO A 95 9.40 -2.68 -4.11
N LEU A 96 8.21 -2.31 -4.55
CA LEU A 96 7.66 -0.95 -4.39
C LEU A 96 6.68 -0.95 -3.22
N VAL A 97 6.82 -0.01 -2.30
CA VAL A 97 6.00 0.03 -1.07
C VAL A 97 4.80 0.94 -1.26
N ALA A 98 3.62 0.46 -0.87
CA ALA A 98 2.42 1.25 -0.70
C ALA A 98 2.00 1.26 0.76
N TYR A 99 1.62 2.44 1.24
CA TYR A 99 1.08 2.66 2.58
C TYR A 99 -0.38 3.04 2.47
N VAL A 100 -1.24 2.48 3.33
CA VAL A 100 -2.68 2.74 3.33
C VAL A 100 -3.16 3.05 4.73
N ASP A 101 -3.97 4.09 4.89
CA ASP A 101 -4.51 4.48 6.20
C ASP A 101 -5.92 5.08 6.09
N LEU A 102 -6.60 5.11 7.24
CA LEU A 102 -7.86 5.81 7.48
C LEU A 102 -7.59 7.05 8.34
N VAL A 103 -7.83 8.21 7.76
CA VAL A 103 -7.69 9.51 8.42
C VAL A 103 -9.05 9.96 8.94
N GLU A 104 -9.09 10.39 10.19
CA GLU A 104 -10.29 10.96 10.80
C GLU A 104 -10.72 12.25 10.08
N ILE A 105 -12.01 12.43 9.87
CA ILE A 105 -12.56 13.65 9.24
C ILE A 105 -12.76 14.71 10.31
N GLU A 106 -12.24 15.92 10.07
CA GLU A 106 -12.44 17.06 10.97
C GLU A 106 -13.86 17.65 10.83
N GLU A 107 -14.44 18.10 11.95
CA GLU A 107 -15.80 18.66 11.96
C GLU A 107 -15.88 19.93 11.11
N GLY A 108 -16.75 19.92 10.09
CA GLY A 108 -16.98 21.07 9.20
C GLY A 108 -15.94 21.22 8.09
N GLU A 109 -15.04 20.25 7.93
CA GLU A 109 -14.05 20.24 6.86
C GLU A 109 -14.68 20.01 5.48
N ASP A 110 -14.32 20.83 4.51
CA ASP A 110 -14.73 20.64 3.12
C ASP A 110 -14.02 19.43 2.51
N ARG A 111 -14.79 18.51 1.93
CA ARG A 111 -14.28 17.29 1.30
C ARG A 111 -13.17 17.57 0.30
N ASN A 112 -13.34 18.54 -0.59
CA ASN A 112 -12.35 18.78 -1.63
C ASN A 112 -11.07 19.38 -1.05
N ALA A 113 -11.19 20.31 -0.11
CA ALA A 113 -10.03 20.86 0.60
C ALA A 113 -9.23 19.74 1.31
N ALA A 114 -9.91 18.86 2.04
CA ALA A 114 -9.30 17.73 2.75
C ALA A 114 -8.53 16.79 1.81
N LEU A 115 -9.17 16.33 0.73
CA LEU A 115 -8.53 15.40 -0.21
C LEU A 115 -7.33 16.05 -0.91
N ARG A 116 -7.41 17.35 -1.22
CA ARG A 116 -6.28 18.09 -1.81
C ARG A 116 -5.14 18.27 -0.82
N GLU A 117 -5.44 18.48 0.46
CA GLU A 117 -4.44 18.53 1.53
C GLU A 117 -3.76 17.17 1.70
N LEU A 118 -4.51 16.09 1.90
CA LEU A 118 -3.98 14.73 2.08
C LEU A 118 -3.09 14.28 0.90
N THR A 119 -3.49 14.61 -0.32
CA THR A 119 -2.75 14.23 -1.54
C THR A 119 -1.64 15.21 -1.90
N HIS A 120 -1.53 16.33 -1.19
CA HIS A 120 -0.60 17.42 -1.49
C HIS A 120 -0.80 17.98 -2.91
N ALA A 121 -2.05 18.09 -3.35
CA ALA A 121 -2.45 18.55 -4.68
C ALA A 121 -2.03 20.00 -4.99
N ASP A 122 -1.84 20.83 -3.96
CA ASP A 122 -1.45 22.24 -4.04
C ASP A 122 -0.06 22.51 -3.45
N ALA A 123 0.76 21.47 -3.27
CA ALA A 123 2.05 21.59 -2.60
C ALA A 123 3.03 22.52 -3.36
N SER A 124 3.46 23.59 -2.68
CA SER A 124 4.40 24.58 -3.21
C SER A 124 5.87 24.15 -3.20
N TYR A 125 6.20 23.07 -2.49
CA TYR A 125 7.56 22.53 -2.38
C TYR A 125 7.92 21.57 -3.54
N THR A 126 6.99 21.35 -4.46
CA THR A 126 7.16 20.45 -5.61
C THR A 126 8.03 21.10 -6.69
N VAL A 127 8.75 20.28 -7.43
CA VAL A 127 9.66 20.72 -8.51
C VAL A 127 8.87 21.33 -9.67
N GLU A 128 7.66 20.82 -9.90
CA GLU A 128 6.68 21.31 -10.85
C GLU A 128 5.26 21.13 -10.29
N PRO A 129 4.25 21.85 -10.81
CA PRO A 129 2.88 21.70 -10.34
C PRO A 129 2.42 20.23 -10.33
N PRO A 130 1.84 19.72 -9.23
CA PRO A 130 1.33 18.35 -9.17
C PRO A 130 0.33 18.05 -10.28
N ILE A 131 0.38 16.83 -10.81
CA ILE A 131 -0.62 16.33 -11.75
C ILE A 131 -1.77 15.77 -10.93
N VAL A 132 -2.92 16.45 -10.98
CA VAL A 132 -4.12 16.11 -10.21
C VAL A 132 -5.19 15.60 -11.15
N GLU A 133 -5.71 14.41 -10.87
CA GLU A 133 -6.73 13.76 -11.68
C GLU A 133 -7.86 13.24 -10.79
N ASP A 134 -9.09 13.30 -11.30
CA ASP A 134 -10.22 12.62 -10.68
C ASP A 134 -10.00 11.11 -10.76
N PHE A 135 -10.26 10.40 -9.66
CA PHE A 135 -10.07 8.96 -9.58
C PHE A 135 -11.24 8.27 -8.87
N ASP A 136 -12.08 7.59 -9.65
CA ASP A 136 -13.24 6.88 -9.14
C ASP A 136 -12.85 5.48 -8.62
N SER A 137 -13.29 5.17 -7.40
CA SER A 137 -13.25 3.84 -6.80
C SER A 137 -14.66 3.24 -6.78
N PRO A 138 -14.85 1.96 -7.19
CA PRO A 138 -16.13 1.27 -7.06
C PRO A 138 -16.65 1.17 -5.62
N HIS A 139 -15.77 1.28 -4.63
CA HIS A 139 -16.09 1.08 -3.22
C HIS A 139 -16.09 2.38 -2.40
N LEU A 140 -15.28 3.36 -2.81
CA LEU A 140 -15.09 4.62 -2.08
C LEU A 140 -15.69 5.84 -2.81
N GLY A 141 -16.20 5.64 -4.03
CA GLY A 141 -16.76 6.72 -4.85
C GLY A 141 -15.66 7.58 -5.49
N ALA A 142 -15.98 8.86 -5.71
CA ALA A 142 -15.04 9.80 -6.32
C ALA A 142 -13.89 10.13 -5.37
N GLY A 143 -12.69 10.27 -5.91
CA GLY A 143 -11.47 10.65 -5.18
C GLY A 143 -10.50 11.39 -6.08
N LEU A 144 -9.27 11.54 -5.60
CA LEU A 144 -8.17 12.18 -6.31
C LEU A 144 -6.99 11.22 -6.44
N ARG A 145 -6.34 11.24 -7.60
CA ARG A 145 -4.99 10.72 -7.83
C ARG A 145 -4.06 11.90 -8.06
N VAL A 146 -2.95 11.96 -7.32
CA VAL A 146 -1.96 13.02 -7.44
C VAL A 146 -0.57 12.44 -7.62
N LEU A 147 0.03 12.74 -8.77
CA LEU A 147 1.44 12.49 -9.05
C LEU A 147 2.21 13.78 -8.85
N ARG A 148 3.28 13.74 -8.05
CA ARG A 148 4.13 14.90 -7.76
C ARG A 148 5.60 14.54 -7.81
N TYR A 149 6.42 15.49 -8.20
CA TYR A 149 7.87 15.42 -8.11
C TYR A 149 8.33 16.41 -7.04
N TYR A 150 9.15 15.96 -6.11
CA TYR A 150 9.61 16.79 -5.00
C TYR A 150 11.06 16.48 -4.68
N GLN A 151 11.77 17.46 -4.15
CA GLN A 151 13.13 17.25 -3.68
C GLN A 151 13.08 16.70 -2.26
N ASP A 152 13.73 15.57 -2.03
CA ASP A 152 13.89 15.01 -0.69
C ASP A 152 14.89 15.87 0.10
N GLU A 153 14.54 16.25 1.32
CA GLU A 153 15.32 17.21 2.11
C GLU A 153 16.66 16.62 2.60
N GLU A 154 16.73 15.30 2.79
CA GLU A 154 17.92 14.64 3.33
C GLU A 154 18.94 14.31 2.23
N SER A 155 18.48 13.74 1.12
CA SER A 155 19.32 13.30 0.01
C SER A 155 19.55 14.38 -1.05
N ASN A 156 18.69 15.42 -1.09
CA ASN A 156 18.65 16.42 -2.15
C ASN A 156 18.35 15.82 -3.55
N GLU A 157 17.90 14.57 -3.61
CA GLU A 157 17.46 13.88 -4.83
C GLU A 157 16.00 14.23 -5.16
N VAL A 158 15.63 14.14 -6.44
CA VAL A 158 14.24 14.31 -6.86
C VAL A 158 13.53 12.98 -6.72
N HIS A 159 12.51 12.95 -5.87
CA HIS A 159 11.63 11.81 -5.66
C HIS A 159 10.31 12.00 -6.40
N VAL A 160 9.69 10.88 -6.74
CA VAL A 160 8.30 10.84 -7.20
C VAL A 160 7.39 10.39 -6.06
N GLY A 161 6.25 11.03 -5.93
CA GLY A 161 5.19 10.65 -5.01
C GLY A 161 3.88 10.48 -5.76
N LEU A 162 3.22 9.35 -5.54
CA LEU A 162 1.87 9.07 -6.00
C LEU A 162 0.98 8.92 -4.78
N ARG A 163 -0.09 9.69 -4.72
CA ARG A 163 -1.08 9.60 -3.64
C ARG A 163 -2.47 9.47 -4.20
N TYR A 164 -3.29 8.71 -3.48
CA TYR A 164 -4.71 8.62 -3.72
C TYR A 164 -5.45 9.02 -2.46
N ALA A 165 -6.55 9.75 -2.60
CA ALA A 165 -7.44 9.98 -1.48
C ALA A 165 -8.92 9.93 -1.88
N TRP A 166 -9.73 9.37 -1.00
CA TRP A 166 -11.19 9.36 -1.09
C TRP A 166 -11.79 9.75 0.24
N ARG A 167 -12.97 10.35 0.21
CA ARG A 167 -13.82 10.49 1.39
C ARG A 167 -14.88 9.42 1.35
N TYR A 168 -14.91 8.56 2.35
CA TYR A 168 -15.96 7.57 2.53
C TYR A 168 -16.91 8.05 3.62
N GLU A 169 -18.20 8.13 3.28
CA GLU A 169 -19.28 8.51 4.19
C GLU A 169 -20.47 7.58 3.95
N GLN A 170 -20.66 6.60 4.83
CA GLN A 170 -21.79 5.68 4.75
C GLN A 170 -22.35 5.37 6.14
N GLY A 171 -23.61 5.72 6.36
CA GLY A 171 -24.28 5.49 7.64
C GLY A 171 -23.66 6.31 8.77
N THR A 172 -23.10 5.63 9.77
CA THR A 172 -22.39 6.25 10.90
C THR A 172 -20.87 6.24 10.74
N GLU A 173 -20.37 5.73 9.61
CA GLU A 173 -18.96 5.61 9.32
C GLU A 173 -18.53 6.74 8.38
N ALA A 174 -17.46 7.43 8.76
CA ALA A 174 -16.90 8.51 7.99
C ALA A 174 -15.38 8.51 8.21
N ALA A 175 -14.62 8.43 7.13
CA ALA A 175 -13.15 8.50 7.15
C ALA A 175 -12.64 8.92 5.77
N ASP A 176 -11.49 9.59 5.75
CA ASP A 176 -10.73 9.74 4.53
C ASP A 176 -9.77 8.55 4.37
N VAL A 177 -9.72 7.98 3.18
CA VAL A 177 -8.80 6.88 2.84
C VAL A 177 -7.61 7.49 2.12
N LEU A 178 -6.39 7.19 2.58
CA LEU A 178 -5.15 7.68 1.97
C LEU A 178 -4.30 6.50 1.52
N ILE A 179 -3.80 6.57 0.28
CA ILE A 179 -2.73 5.70 -0.22
C ILE A 179 -1.50 6.54 -0.54
N ILE A 180 -0.33 6.11 -0.09
CA ILE A 180 0.96 6.75 -0.37
C ILE A 180 1.91 5.74 -1.04
N VAL A 181 2.43 6.11 -2.20
CA VAL A 181 3.55 5.43 -2.87
C VAL A 181 4.60 6.48 -3.18
N ALA A 182 5.87 6.19 -2.88
CA ALA A 182 6.98 7.09 -3.19
C ALA A 182 8.24 6.30 -3.54
N ASP A 183 9.03 6.81 -4.48
CA ASP A 183 10.29 6.20 -4.91
C ASP A 183 11.23 7.28 -5.45
N PRO A 184 12.56 7.15 -5.30
CA PRO A 184 13.52 8.02 -5.98
C PRO A 184 13.53 7.81 -7.51
N ASP A 185 13.10 6.65 -8.03
CA ASP A 185 13.00 6.39 -9.48
C ASP A 185 11.56 6.55 -9.98
N ALA A 186 11.29 7.67 -10.64
CA ALA A 186 10.03 7.94 -11.34
C ALA A 186 9.62 6.82 -12.31
N GLY A 187 10.59 6.19 -12.98
CA GLY A 187 10.34 5.11 -13.90
C GLY A 187 9.71 3.88 -13.24
N ARG A 188 9.98 3.63 -11.95
CA ARG A 188 9.39 2.49 -11.22
C ARG A 188 7.90 2.71 -10.97
N ILE A 189 7.52 3.88 -10.45
CA ILE A 189 6.10 4.20 -10.25
C ILE A 189 5.35 4.23 -11.59
N LEU A 190 5.92 4.84 -12.62
CA LEU A 190 5.25 4.95 -13.92
C LEU A 190 5.06 3.58 -14.61
N ARG A 191 6.00 2.64 -14.44
CA ARG A 191 5.85 1.26 -14.96
C ARG A 191 4.81 0.44 -14.20
N ALA A 192 4.67 0.68 -12.90
CA ALA A 192 3.71 -0.02 -12.03
C ALA A 192 2.35 0.69 -11.93
N LEU A 193 2.14 1.79 -12.66
CA LEU A 193 0.98 2.68 -12.45
C LEU A 193 -0.35 1.95 -12.62
N ASP A 194 -0.48 1.07 -13.61
CA ASP A 194 -1.71 0.31 -13.86
C ASP A 194 -2.00 -0.66 -12.69
N ASP A 195 -0.98 -1.34 -12.17
CA ASP A 195 -1.11 -2.27 -11.03
C ASP A 195 -1.43 -1.52 -9.73
N ILE A 196 -0.86 -0.31 -9.54
CA ILE A 196 -1.16 0.56 -8.39
C ILE A 196 -2.58 1.10 -8.48
N ASP A 197 -3.01 1.51 -9.66
CA ASP A 197 -4.37 1.96 -9.94
C ASP A 197 -5.39 0.83 -9.70
N GLU A 198 -5.07 -0.41 -10.09
CA GLU A 198 -5.90 -1.58 -9.81
C GLU A 198 -5.98 -1.84 -8.30
N PHE A 199 -4.83 -1.87 -7.62
CA PHE A 199 -4.75 -1.98 -6.16
C PHE A 199 -5.61 -0.93 -5.45
N ALA A 200 -5.45 0.34 -5.81
CA ALA A 200 -6.20 1.46 -5.28
C ALA A 200 -7.72 1.27 -5.40
N ARG A 201 -8.22 0.71 -6.50
CA ARG A 201 -9.65 0.46 -6.72
C ARG A 201 -10.22 -0.68 -5.88
N THR A 202 -9.39 -1.57 -5.35
CA THR A 202 -9.83 -2.68 -4.49
C THR A 202 -9.97 -2.30 -3.03
N ILE A 203 -9.36 -1.17 -2.61
CA ILE A 203 -9.46 -0.69 -1.23
C ILE A 203 -10.92 -0.38 -0.90
N ARG A 204 -11.36 -0.90 0.25
CA ARG A 204 -12.72 -0.75 0.74
C ARG A 204 -12.76 -0.72 2.27
N ILE A 205 -13.78 -0.08 2.80
CA ILE A 205 -14.11 -0.12 4.23
C ILE A 205 -15.19 -1.19 4.40
N SER A 206 -15.01 -2.11 5.35
CA SER A 206 -16.04 -3.11 5.66
C SER A 206 -16.55 -2.94 7.09
N PRO A 207 -17.88 -3.05 7.30
CA PRO A 207 -18.43 -3.16 8.64
C PRO A 207 -18.01 -4.49 9.29
N ASP A 208 -17.90 -4.50 10.62
CA ASP A 208 -17.43 -5.61 11.46
C ASP A 208 -18.02 -7.00 11.12
N GLU A 209 -19.27 -7.06 10.64
CA GLU A 209 -19.98 -8.33 10.42
C GLU A 209 -19.58 -9.07 9.12
N GLU A 210 -19.09 -8.37 8.10
CA GLU A 210 -18.68 -8.99 6.83
C GLU A 210 -17.24 -9.56 6.85
N ALA A 211 -16.43 -9.10 7.81
CA ALA A 211 -15.05 -9.56 8.01
C ALA A 211 -14.92 -11.08 8.25
N ASN A 212 -15.97 -11.71 8.79
CA ASN A 212 -15.98 -13.10 9.23
C ASN A 212 -16.67 -14.07 8.26
N THR A 213 -17.39 -13.58 7.25
CA THR A 213 -18.25 -14.42 6.38
C THR A 213 -17.73 -14.60 4.96
N TRP A 214 -16.67 -13.89 4.55
CA TRP A 214 -16.22 -13.87 3.15
C TRP A 214 -15.32 -15.05 2.72
N LYS A 215 -15.50 -16.25 3.28
CA LYS A 215 -14.98 -17.51 2.70
C LYS A 215 -16.10 -18.26 2.01
N SER A 216 -16.81 -17.68 1.05
CA SER A 216 -17.80 -18.39 0.23
C SER A 216 -18.27 -17.53 -0.95
N SER A 217 -17.52 -17.49 -2.05
CA SER A 217 -18.04 -17.30 -3.43
C SER A 217 -16.94 -17.61 -4.43
#